data_AF-A0A2V0P1B0-F1
#
_entry.id   AF-A0A2V0P1B0-F1
#
_cell.length_a   1.000
_cell.length_b   1.000
_cell.length_c   1.000
_cell.angle_alpha   90.00
_cell.angle_beta   90.00
_cell.angle_gamma   90.00
#
_symmetry.space_group_name_H-M   'P 1'
#
loop_
_entity.id
_entity.type
_entity.pdbx_description
1 polymer ?
#
loop_
_entity_poly.entity_id
_entity_poly.type
_entity_poly.pdbx_seq_one_letter_code
_entity_poly.pdbx_strand_id
1 'polypeptide(L)'
;MAARAALDAFLAPIAPAAIDEALADYVCALLDDGDADEDAVQQLVELLGEVAPAFAARGAEQQTDDVLGLIEAARSGCNIDGAAASGSRPDAAAASSSGAPPPGELTAEALVARLRQLQVEACASDGGGGGGPVARTSSCGSGGGGACQEDSDLENADPGALAALWELSNGAASDGFLAHVLVRRCSGDVEAAAGWLIEQDVEAEEQAWQRAREEAREAAQLAALERQRSKAAVLNRFDLRPVSGPAEGGKKERPLEAWTAGKQQQQQQQPGKPQVRYREGVAVTSRGEKYVVERPPDWDGGSRGKVYTKGKRGKGFV
;
A
#
# COMPACT_ATOMS: atom_id res chain seq x y z
N MET A 1 0.65 21.62 -7.81
CA MET A 1 1.90 22.39 -8.11
C MET A 1 3.15 21.69 -7.56
N ALA A 2 3.16 21.24 -6.30
CA ALA A 2 4.27 20.47 -5.74
C ALA A 2 4.55 19.17 -6.53
N ALA A 3 3.51 18.41 -6.88
CA ALA A 3 3.63 17.21 -7.71
C ALA A 3 4.32 17.46 -9.05
N ARG A 4 4.01 18.59 -9.72
CA ARG A 4 4.61 18.93 -11.00
C ARG A 4 6.10 19.23 -10.87
N ALA A 5 6.48 20.00 -9.85
CA ALA A 5 7.89 20.29 -9.57
C ALA A 5 8.69 19.01 -9.23
N ALA A 6 8.10 18.11 -8.43
CA ALA A 6 8.72 16.83 -8.09
C ALA A 6 8.90 15.94 -9.34
N LEU A 7 7.89 15.88 -10.21
CA LEU A 7 7.93 15.14 -11.47
C LEU A 7 9.01 15.70 -12.41
N ASP A 8 9.05 17.03 -12.61
CA ASP A 8 10.04 17.68 -13.46
C ASP A 8 11.48 17.45 -12.93
N ALA A 9 11.68 17.52 -11.61
CA ALA A 9 12.97 17.24 -10.97
C ALA A 9 13.40 15.77 -11.14
N PHE A 10 12.46 14.84 -11.00
CA PHE A 10 12.70 13.40 -11.17
C PHE A 10 13.10 13.05 -12.62
N LEU A 11 12.47 13.70 -13.60
CA LEU A 11 12.67 13.41 -15.02
C LEU A 11 13.87 14.09 -15.64
N ALA A 12 14.29 15.25 -15.13
CA ALA A 12 15.43 16.01 -15.63
C ALA A 12 16.69 15.14 -15.89
N PRO A 13 17.09 14.18 -15.02
CA PRO A 13 18.23 13.31 -15.28
C PRO A 13 17.93 12.10 -16.19
N ILE A 14 16.67 11.68 -16.34
CA ILE A 14 16.32 10.39 -16.95
C ILE A 14 15.74 10.55 -18.37
N ALA A 15 14.99 11.63 -18.61
CA ALA A 15 14.32 11.90 -19.87
C ALA A 15 14.47 13.39 -20.24
N PRO A 16 15.50 13.77 -21.03
CA PRO A 16 15.65 15.14 -21.49
C PRO A 16 14.60 15.55 -22.54
N ALA A 17 13.79 14.60 -23.02
CA ALA A 17 12.67 14.86 -23.90
C ALA A 17 11.48 15.38 -23.09
N ALA A 18 10.87 16.47 -23.54
CA ALA A 18 9.67 17.00 -22.91
C ALA A 18 8.55 15.94 -22.94
N ILE A 19 8.03 15.61 -21.76
CA ILE A 19 6.82 14.80 -21.64
C ILE A 19 5.64 15.59 -22.21
N ASP A 20 4.73 14.89 -22.88
CA ASP A 20 3.46 15.46 -23.30
C ASP A 20 2.72 16.09 -22.10
N GLU A 21 2.21 17.31 -22.28
CA GLU A 21 1.63 18.09 -21.18
C GLU A 21 0.43 17.37 -20.55
N ALA A 22 -0.40 16.70 -21.36
CA ALA A 22 -1.55 15.95 -20.86
C ALA A 22 -1.15 14.72 -20.04
N LEU A 23 -0.05 14.06 -20.41
CA LEU A 23 0.47 12.93 -19.64
C LEU A 23 1.07 13.38 -18.31
N ALA A 24 1.79 14.50 -18.31
CA ALA A 24 2.36 15.05 -17.10
C ALA A 24 1.27 15.55 -16.13
N ASP A 25 0.16 16.10 -16.64
CA ASP A 25 -1.01 16.46 -15.84
C ASP A 25 -1.70 15.21 -15.25
N TYR A 26 -1.78 14.12 -16.02
CA TYR A 26 -2.32 12.85 -15.54
C TYR A 26 -1.48 12.24 -14.41
N VAL A 27 -0.15 12.24 -14.56
CA VAL A 27 0.76 11.78 -13.50
C VAL A 27 0.66 12.67 -12.27
N CYS A 28 0.53 13.99 -12.43
CA CYS A 28 0.32 14.89 -11.29
C CYS A 28 -1.00 14.60 -10.56
N ALA A 29 -2.09 14.30 -11.28
CA ALA A 29 -3.36 13.93 -10.66
C ALA A 29 -3.23 12.64 -9.83
N LEU A 30 -2.54 11.62 -10.37
CA LEU A 30 -2.23 10.38 -9.64
C LEU A 30 -1.40 10.62 -8.36
N LEU A 31 -0.45 11.55 -8.41
CA LEU A 31 0.37 11.92 -7.23
C LEU A 31 -0.42 12.73 -6.19
N ASP A 32 -1.32 13.61 -6.64
CA ASP A 32 -2.14 14.47 -5.77
C ASP A 32 -3.29 13.69 -5.10
N ASP A 33 -3.82 12.63 -5.74
CA ASP A 33 -4.87 11.76 -5.18
C ASP A 33 -4.40 11.03 -3.91
N GLY A 34 -3.08 10.99 -3.66
CA GLY A 34 -2.55 10.75 -2.32
C GLY A 34 -2.75 9.34 -1.80
N ASP A 35 -3.24 8.40 -2.59
CA ASP A 35 -3.28 6.99 -2.24
C ASP A 35 -2.07 6.30 -2.87
N ALA A 36 -1.06 6.02 -2.04
CA ALA A 36 0.12 5.24 -2.43
C ALA A 36 -0.21 3.75 -2.34
N ASP A 37 -1.33 3.34 -2.95
CA ASP A 37 -1.68 1.93 -3.03
C ASP A 37 -0.80 1.22 -4.07
N GLU A 38 -0.70 -0.11 -3.95
CA GLU A 38 0.15 -0.92 -4.83
C GLU A 38 -0.23 -0.75 -6.31
N ASP A 39 -1.52 -0.52 -6.59
CA ASP A 39 -2.03 -0.32 -7.94
C ASP A 39 -1.60 1.03 -8.54
N ALA A 40 -1.66 2.14 -7.79
CA ALA A 40 -1.17 3.44 -8.27
C ALA A 40 0.35 3.44 -8.48
N VAL A 41 1.11 2.80 -7.58
CA VAL A 41 2.57 2.66 -7.74
C VAL A 41 2.91 1.87 -8.99
N GLN A 42 2.25 0.72 -9.21
CA GLN A 42 2.46 -0.09 -10.41
C GLN A 42 2.08 0.67 -11.68
N GLN A 43 0.97 1.41 -11.66
CA GLN A 43 0.53 2.24 -12.79
C GLN A 43 1.54 3.34 -13.12
N LEU A 44 2.09 4.02 -12.11
CA LEU A 44 3.14 5.03 -12.29
C LEU A 44 4.43 4.42 -12.83
N VAL A 45 4.83 3.24 -12.37
CA VAL A 45 6.00 2.52 -12.89
C VAL A 45 5.82 2.20 -14.39
N GLU A 46 4.65 1.72 -14.79
CA GLU A 46 4.34 1.41 -16.19
C GLU A 46 4.38 2.66 -17.07
N LEU A 47 3.71 3.74 -16.65
CA LEU A 47 3.67 5.01 -17.40
C LEU A 47 5.06 5.64 -17.52
N LEU A 48 5.83 5.69 -16.44
CA LEU A 48 7.20 6.22 -16.48
C LEU A 48 8.14 5.34 -17.31
N GLY A 49 7.91 4.02 -17.33
CA GLY A 49 8.65 3.09 -18.18
C GLY A 49 8.42 3.33 -19.67
N GLU A 50 7.20 3.70 -20.07
CA GLU A 50 6.87 4.04 -21.47
C GLU A 50 7.50 5.37 -21.91
N VAL A 51 7.54 6.36 -21.01
CA VAL A 51 8.01 7.71 -21.34
C VAL A 51 9.52 7.85 -21.24
N ALA A 52 10.14 7.16 -20.28
CA ALA A 52 11.56 7.25 -19.98
C ALA A 52 12.23 5.87 -20.14
N PRO A 53 12.76 5.52 -21.32
CA PRO A 53 13.42 4.24 -21.55
C PRO A 53 14.58 3.95 -20.59
N ALA A 54 15.25 5.00 -20.10
CA ALA A 54 16.31 4.88 -19.10
C ALA A 54 15.78 4.50 -17.70
N PHE A 55 14.53 4.84 -17.39
CA PHE A 55 13.82 4.35 -16.19
C PHE A 55 13.47 2.87 -16.35
N ALA A 56 12.97 2.47 -17.52
CA ALA A 56 12.66 1.07 -17.84
C ALA A 56 13.88 0.13 -17.77
N ALA A 57 15.09 0.66 -17.98
CA ALA A 57 16.34 -0.09 -17.86
C ALA A 57 16.78 -0.38 -16.40
N ARG A 58 16.15 0.27 -15.41
CA ARG A 58 16.40 0.00 -13.98
C ARG A 58 15.74 -1.32 -13.57
N GLY A 59 16.23 -1.94 -12.48
CA GLY A 59 15.59 -3.13 -11.91
C GLY A 59 14.21 -2.79 -11.34
N ALA A 60 13.30 -3.77 -11.30
CA ALA A 60 11.92 -3.56 -10.83
C ALA A 60 11.87 -2.97 -9.40
N GLU A 61 12.72 -3.47 -8.49
CA GLU A 61 12.79 -2.93 -7.11
C GLU A 61 13.21 -1.46 -7.10
N GLN A 62 14.21 -1.09 -7.90
CA GLN A 62 14.69 0.28 -8.01
C GLN A 62 13.62 1.21 -8.60
N GLN A 63 12.85 0.73 -9.57
CA GLN A 63 11.74 1.49 -10.17
C GLN A 63 10.66 1.79 -9.13
N THR A 64 10.28 0.79 -8.34
CA THR A 64 9.30 0.96 -7.25
C THR A 64 9.80 1.96 -6.21
N ASP A 65 11.05 1.83 -5.75
CA ASP A 65 11.65 2.74 -4.78
C ASP A 65 11.70 4.19 -5.29
N ASP A 66 12.05 4.36 -6.57
CA ASP A 66 12.09 5.67 -7.22
C ASP A 66 10.69 6.32 -7.29
N VAL A 67 9.64 5.55 -7.61
CA VAL A 67 8.25 6.03 -7.65
C VAL A 67 7.74 6.37 -6.25
N LEU A 68 8.06 5.56 -5.25
CA LEU A 68 7.71 5.86 -3.85
C LEU A 68 8.38 7.15 -3.37
N GLY A 69 9.66 7.36 -3.70
CA GLY A 69 10.36 8.61 -3.42
C GLY A 69 9.75 9.82 -4.13
N LEU A 70 9.26 9.65 -5.37
CA LEU A 70 8.53 10.69 -6.10
C LEU A 70 7.20 11.04 -5.40
N ILE A 71 6.43 10.06 -4.94
CA ILE A 71 5.18 10.28 -4.20
C ILE A 71 5.46 11.02 -2.89
N GLU A 72 6.48 10.61 -2.15
CA GLU A 72 6.85 11.25 -0.88
C GLU A 72 7.31 12.70 -1.08
N ALA A 73 8.08 12.97 -2.14
CA ALA A 73 8.51 14.33 -2.49
C ALA A 73 7.33 15.22 -2.91
N ALA A 74 6.40 14.68 -3.72
CA ALA A 74 5.17 15.38 -4.11
C ALA A 74 4.33 15.77 -2.89
N ARG A 75 4.19 14.85 -1.91
CA ARG A 75 3.46 15.10 -0.65
C ARG A 75 4.17 16.10 0.27
N SER A 76 5.49 16.00 0.38
CA SER A 76 6.27 16.85 1.29
C SER A 76 6.37 18.29 0.80
N GLY A 77 6.08 18.56 -0.49
CA GLY A 77 6.31 19.86 -1.10
C GLY A 77 7.79 20.28 -1.13
N CYS A 78 8.68 19.32 -0.86
CA CYS A 78 10.12 19.55 -0.80
C CYS A 78 10.70 19.42 -2.21
N ASN A 79 11.38 20.46 -2.68
CA ASN A 79 12.21 20.38 -3.88
C ASN A 79 13.33 19.33 -3.63
N ILE A 80 13.43 18.32 -4.50
CA ILE A 80 14.41 17.22 -4.49
C ILE A 80 15.87 17.70 -4.71
N ASP A 81 16.19 18.98 -4.52
CA ASP A 81 17.50 19.55 -4.84
C ASP A 81 18.67 19.10 -3.91
N GLY A 82 18.48 18.10 -3.03
CA GLY A 82 19.44 17.83 -1.94
C GLY A 82 19.89 16.39 -1.65
N ALA A 83 19.29 15.34 -2.21
CA ALA A 83 19.53 13.96 -1.74
C ALA A 83 20.77 13.25 -2.36
N ALA A 84 21.80 14.00 -2.76
CA ALA A 84 23.06 13.46 -3.25
C ALA A 84 24.30 14.13 -2.62
N ALA A 85 24.33 14.26 -1.28
CA ALA A 85 25.55 14.56 -0.54
C ALA A 85 25.46 14.07 0.92
N SER A 86 25.71 12.78 1.13
CA SER A 86 25.99 12.24 2.47
C SER A 86 27.40 12.65 2.91
N GLY A 87 27.51 13.42 3.99
CA GLY A 87 28.74 13.53 4.76
C GLY A 87 29.05 14.89 5.40
N SER A 88 28.49 15.17 6.58
CA SER A 88 29.22 15.85 7.68
C SER A 88 28.38 15.95 8.96
N ARG A 89 28.90 15.38 10.05
CA ARG A 89 28.53 15.70 11.44
C ARG A 89 28.80 17.18 11.74
N PRO A 90 28.11 17.73 12.75
CA PRO A 90 28.85 18.51 13.75
C PRO A 90 28.59 18.07 15.19
N ASP A 91 29.65 18.27 15.96
CA ASP A 91 29.82 18.04 17.37
C ASP A 91 28.95 18.93 18.27
N ALA A 92 28.82 18.43 19.49
CA ALA A 92 28.23 19.04 20.67
C ALA A 92 28.81 20.42 21.05
N ALA A 93 27.97 21.30 21.61
CA ALA A 93 28.36 22.18 22.71
C ALA A 93 27.14 22.69 23.51
N ALA A 94 27.30 22.62 24.84
CA ALA A 94 26.39 23.00 25.91
C ALA A 94 26.09 24.51 26.00
N ALA A 95 24.96 24.87 26.62
CA ALA A 95 24.92 25.86 27.70
C ALA A 95 23.58 25.81 28.46
N SER A 96 23.69 25.71 29.78
CA SER A 96 22.62 25.77 30.77
C SER A 96 22.24 27.22 31.11
N SER A 97 20.97 27.49 31.41
CA SER A 97 20.59 28.57 32.34
C SER A 97 19.26 28.25 33.01
N SER A 98 19.33 27.91 34.29
CA SER A 98 18.20 27.70 35.20
C SER A 98 17.70 29.05 35.76
N GLY A 99 16.46 29.42 35.48
CA GLY A 99 15.73 30.49 36.16
C GLY A 99 14.40 29.96 36.67
N ALA A 100 14.20 29.91 37.98
CA ALA A 100 12.98 29.44 38.60
C ALA A 100 11.88 30.52 38.55
N PRO A 101 10.68 30.25 38.03
CA PRO A 101 9.56 31.21 38.00
C PRO A 101 8.76 31.23 39.32
N PRO A 102 8.06 32.35 39.62
CA PRO A 102 7.28 32.54 40.84
C PRO A 102 5.99 31.68 40.88
N PRO A 103 5.49 31.32 42.08
CA PRO A 103 4.31 30.47 42.22
C PRO A 103 3.03 31.25 41.94
N GLY A 104 2.31 30.90 40.87
CA GLY A 104 0.95 31.43 40.64
C GLY A 104 0.42 31.30 39.21
N GLU A 105 1.28 31.15 38.20
CA GLU A 105 0.86 30.92 36.81
C GLU A 105 1.13 29.46 36.43
N LEU A 106 0.10 28.77 35.95
CA LEU A 106 0.24 27.47 35.29
C LEU A 106 0.95 27.72 33.95
N THR A 107 2.28 27.76 33.98
CA THR A 107 3.08 27.87 32.77
C THR A 107 2.95 26.58 31.96
N ALA A 108 3.03 26.69 30.63
CA ALA A 108 3.02 25.53 29.73
C ALA A 108 4.05 24.47 30.14
N GLU A 109 5.18 24.89 30.72
CA GLU A 109 6.22 24.01 31.27
C GLU A 109 5.73 23.17 32.46
N ALA A 110 4.85 23.69 33.32
CA ALA A 110 4.27 22.93 34.43
C ALA A 110 3.28 21.86 33.93
N LEU A 111 2.56 22.13 32.84
CA LEU A 111 1.70 21.15 32.16
C LEU A 111 2.54 20.06 31.49
N VAL A 112 3.61 20.44 30.77
CA VAL A 112 4.56 19.49 30.15
C VAL A 112 5.23 18.61 31.22
N ALA A 113 5.62 19.19 32.36
CA ALA A 113 6.18 18.43 33.48
C ALA A 113 5.18 17.41 34.07
N ARG A 114 3.90 17.78 34.13
CA ARG A 114 2.82 16.92 34.63
C ARG A 114 2.45 15.80 33.63
N LEU A 115 2.45 16.10 32.33
CA LEU A 115 2.29 15.10 31.25
C LEU A 115 3.44 14.09 31.24
N ARG A 116 4.69 14.54 31.42
CA ARG A 116 5.84 13.65 31.56
C ARG A 116 5.77 12.76 32.80
N GLN A 117 5.23 13.27 33.92
CA GLN A 117 4.99 12.45 35.11
C GLN A 117 3.96 11.34 34.85
N LEU A 118 2.89 11.63 34.11
CA LEU A 118 1.87 10.63 33.75
C LEU A 118 2.39 9.56 32.79
N GLN A 119 3.28 9.92 31.84
CA GLN A 119 3.93 8.95 30.95
C GLN A 119 4.86 7.98 31.69
N VAL A 120 5.53 8.41 32.76
CA VAL A 120 6.43 7.54 33.54
C VAL A 120 5.64 6.55 34.42
N GLU A 121 4.46 6.94 34.91
CA GLU A 121 3.59 6.02 35.68
C GLU A 121 2.94 4.94 34.80
N ALA A 122 2.67 5.23 33.53
CA ALA A 122 2.16 4.25 32.57
C ALA A 122 3.17 3.14 32.20
N CYS A 123 4.47 3.37 32.39
CA CYS A 123 5.52 2.38 32.08
C CYS A 123 6.03 1.60 33.31
N ALA A 124 5.60 1.94 34.53
CA ALA A 124 6.10 1.33 35.77
C ALA A 124 5.16 0.24 36.36
N SER A 125 4.02 -0.04 35.73
CA SER A 125 3.05 -1.01 36.24
C SER A 125 2.59 -1.99 35.15
N ASP A 126 3.49 -2.84 34.65
CA ASP A 126 3.06 -4.18 34.26
C ASP A 126 4.19 -5.21 34.30
N GLY A 127 4.23 -5.93 35.42
CA GLY A 127 4.95 -7.18 35.58
C GLY A 127 3.95 -8.25 36.01
N GLY A 128 3.41 -9.01 35.06
CA GLY A 128 2.45 -10.08 35.35
C GLY A 128 2.05 -10.86 34.11
N GLY A 129 2.60 -12.06 33.95
CA GLY A 129 2.38 -12.91 32.78
C GLY A 129 0.96 -13.49 32.64
N GLY A 130 0.66 -13.99 31.44
CA GLY A 130 -0.55 -14.77 31.19
C GLY A 130 -0.72 -15.07 29.71
N GLY A 131 -0.37 -16.30 29.31
CA GLY A 131 -0.50 -16.77 27.93
C GLY A 131 -1.94 -16.89 27.45
N GLY A 132 -2.12 -16.68 26.14
CA GLY A 132 -3.31 -17.07 25.40
C GLY A 132 -3.25 -16.56 23.96
N PRO A 133 -3.22 -17.41 22.93
CA PRO A 133 -3.36 -16.97 21.55
C PRO A 133 -4.85 -16.70 21.29
N VAL A 134 -5.30 -15.47 21.50
CA VAL A 134 -6.57 -15.01 20.94
C VAL A 134 -6.35 -14.66 19.48
N ALA A 135 -6.72 -15.61 18.62
CA ALA A 135 -6.88 -15.40 17.19
C ALA A 135 -7.90 -14.28 16.96
N ARG A 136 -7.41 -13.07 16.65
CA ARG A 136 -8.21 -12.05 15.98
C ARG A 136 -8.40 -12.50 14.54
N THR A 137 -9.54 -13.11 14.26
CA THR A 137 -9.99 -13.35 12.90
C THR A 137 -10.32 -12.01 12.26
N SER A 138 -9.36 -11.46 11.51
CA SER A 138 -9.58 -10.39 10.55
C SER A 138 -10.48 -10.92 9.44
N SER A 139 -11.77 -10.66 9.59
CA SER A 139 -12.77 -10.84 8.55
C SER A 139 -12.52 -9.80 7.46
N CYS A 140 -11.82 -10.20 6.40
CA CYS A 140 -11.74 -9.50 5.13
C CYS A 140 -13.10 -9.60 4.43
N GLY A 141 -14.04 -8.76 4.85
CA GLY A 141 -15.29 -8.51 4.15
C GLY A 141 -15.06 -7.47 3.06
N SER A 142 -14.61 -7.91 1.88
CA SER A 142 -14.71 -7.12 0.65
C SER A 142 -16.18 -6.80 0.39
N GLY A 143 -16.56 -5.56 0.68
CA GLY A 143 -17.90 -5.04 0.42
C GLY A 143 -17.84 -3.54 0.48
N GLY A 144 -17.53 -2.91 -0.67
CA GLY A 144 -17.43 -1.47 -0.89
C GLY A 144 -18.54 -0.66 -0.21
N GLY A 145 -18.30 -0.32 1.04
CA GLY A 145 -19.00 0.69 1.79
C GLY A 145 -17.96 1.75 2.08
N GLY A 146 -18.21 2.97 1.63
CA GLY A 146 -17.51 4.15 2.12
C GLY A 146 -17.79 4.27 3.61
N ALA A 147 -17.08 3.47 4.40
CA ALA A 147 -17.06 3.59 5.84
C ALA A 147 -16.54 5.01 6.11
N CYS A 148 -17.40 5.78 6.75
CA CYS A 148 -17.11 7.10 7.25
C CYS A 148 -15.74 7.08 7.94
N GLN A 149 -14.77 7.77 7.33
CA GLN A 149 -13.37 7.88 7.74
C GLN A 149 -13.18 8.31 9.22
N GLU A 150 -14.27 8.77 9.84
CA GLU A 150 -14.41 9.19 11.22
C GLU A 150 -14.14 8.09 12.24
N ASP A 151 -14.67 6.89 12.00
CA ASP A 151 -14.50 5.79 12.95
C ASP A 151 -13.02 5.38 13.02
N SER A 152 -12.30 5.51 11.90
CA SER A 152 -10.87 5.21 11.84
C SER A 152 -10.01 6.23 12.59
N ASP A 153 -10.31 7.53 12.53
CA ASP A 153 -9.52 8.54 13.24
C ASP A 153 -9.73 8.42 14.77
N LEU A 154 -10.95 8.10 15.22
CA LEU A 154 -11.26 7.86 16.63
C LEU A 154 -10.64 6.56 17.17
N GLU A 155 -10.65 5.48 16.39
CA GLU A 155 -10.05 4.20 16.79
C GLU A 155 -8.52 4.26 16.91
N ASN A 156 -7.88 5.16 16.17
CA ASN A 156 -6.42 5.30 16.15
C ASN A 156 -5.88 6.28 17.19
N ALA A 157 -6.74 7.13 17.78
CA ALA A 157 -6.32 8.12 18.78
C ALA A 157 -6.19 7.49 20.17
N ASP A 158 -5.15 7.85 20.91
CA ASP A 158 -5.01 7.45 22.32
C ASP A 158 -6.09 8.15 23.16
N PRO A 159 -7.00 7.41 23.84
CA PRO A 159 -8.05 8.01 24.65
C PRO A 159 -7.51 8.88 25.79
N GLY A 160 -6.30 8.61 26.29
CA GLY A 160 -5.65 9.46 27.31
C GLY A 160 -5.28 10.83 26.75
N ALA A 161 -4.75 10.87 25.53
CA ALA A 161 -4.43 12.11 24.82
C ALA A 161 -5.68 12.94 24.53
N LEU A 162 -6.77 12.28 24.08
CA LEU A 162 -8.04 12.95 23.83
C LEU A 162 -8.63 13.59 25.09
N ALA A 163 -8.58 12.89 26.24
CA ALA A 163 -9.06 13.44 27.50
C ALA A 163 -8.27 14.70 27.92
N ALA A 164 -6.95 14.70 27.73
CA ALA A 164 -6.11 15.86 28.03
C ALA A 164 -6.41 17.06 27.12
N LEU A 165 -6.60 16.82 25.82
CA LEU A 165 -6.98 17.87 24.87
C LEU A 165 -8.40 18.39 25.11
N TRP A 166 -9.31 17.50 25.51
CA TRP A 166 -10.68 17.87 25.88
C TRP A 166 -10.69 18.79 27.11
N GLU A 167 -9.93 18.44 28.15
CA GLU A 167 -9.76 19.28 29.35
C GLU A 167 -9.15 20.64 29.00
N LEU A 168 -8.14 20.68 28.12
CA LEU A 168 -7.54 21.93 27.63
C LEU A 168 -8.54 22.82 26.89
N SER A 169 -9.40 22.22 26.07
CA SER A 169 -10.44 22.93 25.32
C SER A 169 -11.65 23.35 26.18
N ASN A 170 -11.66 23.03 27.47
CA ASN A 170 -12.82 23.19 28.38
C ASN A 170 -14.11 22.57 27.81
N GLY A 171 -14.00 21.51 27.00
CA GLY A 171 -15.12 20.87 26.34
C GLY A 171 -15.78 21.69 25.22
N ALA A 172 -15.10 22.70 24.67
CA ALA A 172 -15.60 23.46 23.53
C ALA A 172 -15.60 22.64 22.22
N ALA A 173 -14.67 21.71 22.07
CA ALA A 173 -14.51 20.87 20.88
C ALA A 173 -15.15 19.50 21.02
N SER A 174 -15.66 18.94 19.92
CA SER A 174 -16.07 17.53 19.87
C SER A 174 -14.89 16.54 19.85
N ASP A 175 -15.08 15.36 20.44
CA ASP A 175 -14.05 14.30 20.49
C ASP A 175 -13.57 13.87 19.09
N GLY A 176 -14.50 13.84 18.12
CA GLY A 176 -14.16 13.51 16.73
C GLY A 176 -13.26 14.56 16.07
N PHE A 177 -13.46 15.84 16.39
CA PHE A 177 -12.59 16.92 15.91
C PHE A 177 -11.21 16.84 16.55
N LEU A 178 -11.14 16.60 17.86
CA LEU A 178 -9.88 16.44 18.58
C LEU A 178 -9.07 15.23 18.06
N ALA A 179 -9.73 14.11 17.79
CA ALA A 179 -9.10 12.94 17.18
C ALA A 179 -8.57 13.24 15.77
N HIS A 180 -9.35 13.98 14.97
CA HIS A 180 -8.92 14.42 13.65
C HIS A 180 -7.65 15.29 13.72
N VAL A 181 -7.61 16.30 14.60
CA VAL A 181 -6.43 17.16 14.78
C VAL A 181 -5.22 16.34 15.23
N LEU A 182 -5.40 15.44 16.20
CA LEU A 182 -4.32 14.63 16.73
C LEU A 182 -3.72 13.73 15.65
N VAL A 183 -4.54 12.97 14.91
CA VAL A 183 -4.07 11.99 13.93
C VAL A 183 -3.59 12.66 12.63
N ARG A 184 -4.35 13.62 12.10
CA ARG A 184 -4.09 14.16 10.75
C ARG A 184 -3.16 15.35 10.72
N ARG A 185 -3.17 16.21 11.75
CA ARG A 185 -2.34 17.43 11.78
C ARG A 185 -1.05 17.24 12.55
N CYS A 186 -1.11 16.53 13.67
CA CYS A 186 0.00 16.42 14.61
C CYS A 186 0.62 15.01 14.67
N SER A 187 0.17 14.09 13.80
CA SER A 187 0.71 12.72 13.70
C SER A 187 0.74 11.95 15.03
N GLY A 188 -0.20 12.24 15.93
CA GLY A 188 -0.29 11.62 17.26
C GLY A 188 0.43 12.38 18.38
N ASP A 189 1.12 13.49 18.11
CA ASP A 189 1.78 14.29 19.15
C ASP A 189 0.79 15.20 19.90
N VAL A 190 0.62 14.92 21.19
CA VAL A 190 -0.31 15.64 22.09
C VAL A 190 0.17 17.06 22.38
N GLU A 191 1.49 17.29 22.50
CA GLU A 191 2.03 18.61 22.82
C GLU A 191 1.86 19.54 21.61
N ALA A 192 2.13 19.03 20.40
CA ALA A 192 1.89 19.76 19.16
C ALA A 192 0.39 20.07 18.95
N ALA A 193 -0.49 19.09 19.21
CA ALA A 193 -1.94 19.29 19.12
C ALA A 193 -2.46 20.33 20.13
N ALA A 194 -1.96 20.30 21.37
CA ALA A 194 -2.28 21.29 22.38
C ALA A 194 -1.82 22.71 21.98
N GLY A 195 -0.60 22.84 21.44
CA GLY A 195 -0.10 24.11 20.92
C GLY A 195 -0.98 24.65 19.79
N TRP A 196 -1.37 23.78 18.85
CA TRP A 196 -2.26 24.14 17.76
C TRP A 196 -3.64 24.62 18.23
N LEU A 197 -4.25 23.94 19.22
CA LEU A 197 -5.55 24.34 19.80
C LEU A 197 -5.50 25.70 20.50
N ILE A 198 -4.35 26.10 21.04
CA ILE A 198 -4.18 27.41 21.68
C ILE A 198 -4.00 28.51 20.63
N GLU A 199 -3.32 28.21 19.52
CA GLU A 199 -3.05 29.17 18.46
C GLU A 199 -4.28 29.45 17.57
N GLN A 200 -5.19 28.49 17.42
CA GLN A 200 -6.33 28.58 16.52
C GLN A 200 -7.65 28.83 17.24
N ASP A 201 -8.62 29.41 16.52
CA ASP A 201 -10.00 29.49 16.97
C ASP A 201 -10.68 28.12 16.78
N VAL A 202 -10.75 27.36 17.88
CA VAL A 202 -11.25 25.98 17.91
C VAL A 202 -12.68 25.88 17.35
N GLU A 203 -13.55 26.85 17.64
CA GLU A 203 -14.95 26.82 17.17
C GLU A 203 -15.04 27.05 15.67
N ALA A 204 -14.25 27.98 15.14
CA ALA A 204 -14.22 28.29 13.71
C ALA A 204 -13.66 27.13 12.88
N GLU A 205 -12.58 26.51 13.36
CA GLU A 205 -11.96 25.35 12.73
C GLU A 205 -12.87 24.11 12.78
N GLU A 206 -13.54 23.88 13.91
CA GLU A 206 -14.51 22.78 14.01
C GLU A 206 -15.67 22.97 13.02
N GLN A 207 -16.21 24.19 12.89
CA GLN A 207 -17.25 24.48 11.90
C GLN A 207 -16.74 24.34 10.46
N ALA A 208 -15.49 24.68 10.18
CA ALA A 208 -14.89 24.48 8.86
C ALA A 208 -14.75 22.98 8.55
N TRP A 209 -14.29 22.19 9.52
CA TRP A 209 -14.18 20.74 9.41
C TRP A 209 -15.55 20.07 9.21
N GLN A 210 -16.57 20.48 9.97
CA GLN A 210 -17.94 19.96 9.81
C GLN A 210 -18.50 20.28 8.42
N ARG A 211 -18.33 21.52 7.92
CA ARG A 211 -18.77 21.90 6.57
C ARG A 211 -18.07 21.09 5.48
N ALA A 212 -16.74 20.94 5.57
CA ALA A 212 -15.98 20.13 4.62
C ALA A 212 -16.48 18.68 4.60
N ARG A 213 -16.88 18.13 5.75
CA ARG A 213 -17.44 16.79 5.85
C ARG A 213 -18.84 16.67 5.24
N GLU A 214 -19.70 17.66 5.46
CA GLU A 214 -21.02 17.69 4.84
C GLU A 214 -20.90 17.80 3.32
N GLU A 215 -20.06 18.69 2.82
CA GLU A 215 -19.77 18.85 1.39
C GLU A 215 -19.24 17.54 0.77
N ALA A 216 -18.31 16.85 1.45
CA ALA A 216 -17.81 15.55 1.01
C ALA A 216 -18.92 14.48 0.95
N ARG A 217 -19.83 14.47 1.92
CA ARG A 217 -20.97 13.54 1.92
C ARG A 217 -21.95 13.85 0.78
N GLU A 218 -22.25 15.12 0.53
CA GLU A 218 -23.11 15.54 -0.58
C GLU A 218 -22.47 15.21 -1.93
N ALA A 219 -21.17 15.50 -2.10
CA ALA A 219 -20.43 15.16 -3.31
C ALA A 219 -20.42 13.65 -3.57
N ALA A 220 -20.23 12.83 -2.53
CA ALA A 220 -20.30 11.37 -2.66
C ALA A 220 -21.69 10.89 -3.06
N GLN A 221 -22.77 11.50 -2.56
CA GLN A 221 -24.14 11.17 -2.96
C GLN A 221 -24.40 11.53 -4.42
N LEU A 222 -23.97 12.72 -4.85
CA LEU A 222 -24.10 13.15 -6.25
C LEU A 222 -23.31 12.23 -7.19
N ALA A 223 -22.06 11.89 -6.82
CA ALA A 223 -21.24 10.96 -7.57
C ALA A 223 -21.87 9.55 -7.63
N ALA A 224 -22.50 9.09 -6.55
CA ALA A 224 -23.21 7.81 -6.55
C ALA A 224 -24.42 7.83 -7.49
N LEU A 225 -25.21 8.91 -7.49
CA LEU A 225 -26.33 9.09 -8.42
C LEU A 225 -25.86 9.19 -9.87
N GLU A 226 -24.77 9.88 -10.14
CA GLU A 226 -24.17 9.96 -11.47
C GLU A 226 -23.69 8.58 -11.93
N ARG A 227 -22.99 7.82 -11.08
CA ARG A 227 -22.61 6.44 -11.36
C ARG A 227 -23.83 5.56 -11.68
N GLN A 228 -24.93 5.72 -10.95
CA GLN A 228 -26.17 5.00 -11.24
C GLN A 228 -26.79 5.41 -12.58
N ARG A 229 -26.80 6.71 -12.91
CA ARG A 229 -27.27 7.22 -14.21
C ARG A 229 -26.42 6.69 -15.35
N SER A 230 -25.10 6.76 -15.23
CA SER A 230 -24.14 6.24 -16.21
C SER A 230 -24.31 4.74 -16.40
N LYS A 231 -24.48 3.97 -15.31
CA LYS A 231 -24.77 2.54 -15.37
C LYS A 231 -26.07 2.24 -16.11
N ALA A 232 -27.14 2.98 -15.84
CA ALA A 232 -28.42 2.82 -16.53
C ALA A 232 -28.31 3.18 -18.02
N ALA A 233 -27.58 4.24 -18.37
CA ALA A 233 -27.35 4.64 -19.75
C ALA A 233 -26.59 3.57 -20.55
N VAL A 234 -25.57 2.95 -19.95
CA VAL A 234 -24.83 1.84 -20.56
C VAL A 234 -25.73 0.62 -20.76
N LEU A 235 -26.51 0.22 -19.75
CA LEU A 235 -27.44 -0.91 -19.87
C LEU A 235 -28.45 -0.70 -21.01
N ASN A 236 -28.99 0.51 -21.13
CA ASN A 236 -29.93 0.88 -22.19
C ASN A 236 -29.27 0.90 -23.58
N ARG A 237 -28.03 1.37 -23.71
CA ARG A 237 -27.34 1.49 -25.01
C ARG A 237 -27.02 0.13 -25.65
N PHE A 238 -26.76 -0.88 -24.83
CA PHE A 238 -26.33 -2.20 -25.31
C PHE A 238 -27.45 -3.25 -25.27
N ASP A 239 -28.71 -2.85 -25.05
CA ASP A 239 -29.86 -3.76 -24.83
C ASP A 239 -29.57 -4.85 -23.78
N LEU A 240 -28.67 -4.55 -22.84
CA LEU A 240 -28.28 -5.48 -21.80
C LEU A 240 -29.40 -5.50 -20.78
N ARG A 241 -30.19 -6.57 -20.81
CA ARG A 241 -31.09 -6.86 -19.69
C ARG A 241 -30.22 -7.06 -18.44
N PRO A 242 -30.48 -6.33 -17.34
CA PRO A 242 -29.84 -6.66 -16.08
C PRO A 242 -30.19 -8.10 -15.76
N VAL A 243 -29.17 -8.97 -15.75
CA VAL A 243 -29.34 -10.34 -15.29
C VAL A 243 -29.67 -10.21 -13.82
N SER A 244 -30.96 -10.33 -13.49
CA SER A 244 -31.38 -10.49 -12.11
C SER A 244 -30.62 -11.71 -11.59
N GLY A 245 -29.74 -11.47 -10.63
CA GLY A 245 -29.15 -12.56 -9.86
C GLY A 245 -30.27 -13.48 -9.40
N PRO A 246 -30.03 -14.80 -9.31
CA PRO A 246 -31.05 -15.77 -8.98
C PRO A 246 -31.79 -15.30 -7.74
N ALA A 247 -33.09 -15.02 -7.90
CA ALA A 247 -33.97 -14.62 -6.82
C ALA A 247 -33.81 -15.63 -5.68
N GLU A 248 -33.60 -15.13 -4.45
CA GLU A 248 -33.57 -15.94 -3.24
C GLU A 248 -34.80 -16.87 -3.21
N GLY A 249 -34.58 -18.13 -3.53
CA GLY A 249 -35.66 -19.06 -3.84
C GLY A 249 -35.12 -20.43 -4.20
N GLY A 250 -34.35 -21.02 -3.28
CA GLY A 250 -33.93 -22.41 -3.38
C GLY A 250 -32.43 -22.58 -3.39
N LYS A 251 -31.87 -22.84 -2.21
CA LYS A 251 -30.56 -23.45 -2.03
C LYS A 251 -30.48 -24.75 -2.84
N LYS A 252 -29.98 -24.68 -4.06
CA LYS A 252 -29.20 -25.74 -4.66
C LYS A 252 -27.89 -25.09 -5.05
N GLU A 253 -26.92 -25.23 -4.17
CA GLU A 253 -25.51 -24.96 -4.43
C GLU A 253 -25.16 -25.59 -5.78
N ARG A 254 -25.14 -24.77 -6.83
CA ARG A 254 -24.38 -25.11 -8.02
C ARG A 254 -22.95 -24.78 -7.66
N PRO A 255 -22.01 -25.75 -7.70
CA PRO A 255 -20.66 -25.51 -7.26
C PRO A 255 -20.02 -24.49 -8.20
N LEU A 256 -19.83 -23.26 -7.69
CA LEU A 256 -19.08 -22.18 -8.32
C LEU A 256 -17.56 -22.42 -8.24
N GLU A 257 -17.12 -23.68 -8.12
CA GLU A 257 -15.71 -24.05 -8.12
C GLU A 257 -15.10 -24.08 -9.54
N ALA A 258 -15.90 -24.00 -10.60
CA ALA A 258 -15.38 -24.17 -11.96
C ALA A 258 -14.59 -22.97 -12.53
N TRP A 259 -14.60 -21.79 -11.89
CA TRP A 259 -13.90 -20.61 -12.44
C TRP A 259 -12.87 -19.97 -11.51
N THR A 260 -12.93 -20.21 -10.20
CA THR A 260 -11.89 -19.76 -9.24
C THR A 260 -10.95 -20.88 -8.78
N ALA A 261 -11.25 -22.16 -9.06
CA ALA A 261 -10.35 -23.28 -8.74
C ALA A 261 -9.09 -23.37 -9.64
N GLY A 262 -8.88 -22.42 -10.56
CA GLY A 262 -7.66 -22.35 -11.38
C GLY A 262 -6.44 -21.77 -10.66
N LYS A 263 -6.61 -21.03 -9.55
CA LYS A 263 -5.48 -20.35 -8.87
C LYS A 263 -5.25 -20.76 -7.41
N GLN A 264 -6.23 -21.33 -6.70
CA GLN A 264 -6.04 -21.73 -5.29
C GLN A 264 -5.88 -23.24 -5.06
N GLN A 265 -6.12 -24.09 -6.07
CA GLN A 265 -5.98 -25.55 -5.93
C GLN A 265 -4.57 -26.09 -6.22
N GLN A 266 -3.54 -25.23 -6.10
CA GLN A 266 -2.12 -25.62 -6.22
C GLN A 266 -1.37 -25.67 -4.87
N GLN A 267 -1.98 -25.23 -3.75
CA GLN A 267 -1.35 -25.27 -2.43
C GLN A 267 -1.91 -26.34 -1.47
N GLN A 268 -3.01 -27.01 -1.81
CA GLN A 268 -3.53 -28.15 -1.04
C GLN A 268 -3.67 -29.39 -1.93
N GLN A 269 -2.57 -29.89 -2.48
CA GLN A 269 -2.52 -31.24 -3.02
C GLN A 269 -1.58 -32.08 -2.16
N GLN A 270 -2.14 -33.18 -1.68
CA GLN A 270 -1.57 -34.12 -0.72
C GLN A 270 -0.11 -34.49 -1.04
N PRO A 271 0.76 -34.59 -0.02
CA PRO A 271 2.13 -35.04 -0.22
C PRO A 271 2.12 -36.51 -0.66
N GLY A 272 2.42 -36.78 -1.94
CA GLY A 272 2.68 -38.14 -2.40
C GLY A 272 2.16 -38.54 -3.78
N LYS A 273 1.38 -37.69 -4.48
CA LYS A 273 0.95 -38.00 -5.86
C LYS A 273 1.86 -37.30 -6.88
N PRO A 274 2.52 -38.04 -7.79
CA PRO A 274 3.38 -37.45 -8.81
C PRO A 274 2.58 -36.57 -9.78
N GLN A 275 2.88 -35.27 -9.79
CA GLN A 275 2.28 -34.31 -10.71
C GLN A 275 2.89 -34.46 -12.11
N VAL A 276 2.05 -34.86 -13.08
CA VAL A 276 2.46 -34.98 -14.49
C VAL A 276 2.34 -33.61 -15.17
N ARG A 277 3.43 -33.10 -15.76
CA ARG A 277 3.44 -31.82 -16.50
C ARG A 277 3.53 -32.09 -18.00
N TYR A 278 2.72 -31.40 -18.80
CA TYR A 278 2.67 -31.53 -20.26
C TYR A 278 3.21 -30.27 -20.95
N ARG A 279 3.99 -30.43 -22.02
CA ARG A 279 4.42 -29.35 -22.93
C ARG A 279 4.16 -29.84 -24.35
N GLU A 280 3.51 -29.03 -25.18
CA GLU A 280 3.16 -29.38 -26.58
C GLU A 280 2.38 -30.70 -26.72
N GLY A 281 1.53 -31.03 -25.74
CA GLY A 281 0.71 -32.25 -25.75
C GLY A 281 1.44 -33.53 -25.35
N VAL A 282 2.74 -33.47 -25.00
CA VAL A 282 3.53 -34.63 -24.55
C VAL A 282 3.87 -34.49 -23.06
N ALA A 283 3.76 -35.59 -22.30
CA ALA A 283 4.07 -35.62 -20.87
C ALA A 283 5.59 -35.51 -20.66
N VAL A 284 6.05 -34.44 -20.01
CA VAL A 284 7.49 -34.12 -19.87
C VAL A 284 8.07 -34.63 -18.55
N THR A 285 7.28 -34.67 -17.48
CA THR A 285 7.78 -35.15 -16.16
C THR A 285 6.69 -35.86 -15.39
N SER A 286 6.95 -37.09 -14.93
CA SER A 286 6.05 -37.86 -14.06
C SER A 286 6.52 -37.93 -12.61
N ARG A 287 7.56 -37.17 -12.22
CA ARG A 287 8.19 -37.27 -10.89
C ARG A 287 8.28 -35.95 -10.10
N GLY A 288 7.64 -34.88 -10.58
CA GLY A 288 7.49 -33.63 -9.80
C GLY A 288 8.76 -32.78 -9.63
N GLU A 289 9.79 -32.97 -10.45
CA GLU A 289 10.99 -32.11 -10.42
C GLU A 289 10.69 -30.72 -11.02
N LYS A 290 11.17 -29.66 -10.34
CA LYS A 290 10.80 -28.26 -10.61
C LYS A 290 11.47 -27.68 -11.87
N TYR A 291 12.54 -28.32 -12.36
CA TYR A 291 13.31 -27.89 -13.51
C TYR A 291 13.32 -28.99 -14.58
N VAL A 292 13.05 -28.61 -15.84
CA VAL A 292 13.23 -29.49 -16.99
C VAL A 292 14.74 -29.56 -17.25
N VAL A 293 15.39 -30.60 -16.72
CA VAL A 293 16.75 -30.93 -17.15
C VAL A 293 16.60 -31.57 -18.53
N GLU A 294 16.74 -30.76 -19.58
CA GLU A 294 16.89 -31.27 -20.94
C GLU A 294 18.10 -32.19 -20.95
N ARG A 295 17.88 -33.51 -20.96
CA ARG A 295 18.97 -34.45 -21.10
C ARG A 295 19.62 -34.18 -22.46
N PRO A 296 20.93 -33.92 -22.54
CA PRO A 296 21.62 -33.90 -23.82
C PRO A 296 21.39 -35.26 -24.51
N PRO A 297 21.30 -35.28 -25.84
CA PRO A 297 21.03 -36.50 -26.58
C PRO A 297 22.06 -37.58 -26.21
N ASP A 298 21.59 -38.65 -25.57
CA ASP A 298 22.38 -39.84 -25.31
C ASP A 298 22.78 -40.43 -26.66
N TRP A 299 24.02 -40.14 -27.08
CA TRP A 299 24.65 -40.82 -28.19
C TRP A 299 24.86 -42.28 -27.76
N ASP A 300 23.97 -43.17 -28.18
CA ASP A 300 24.15 -44.62 -28.04
C ASP A 300 25.28 -45.10 -28.95
N GLY A 301 26.52 -44.87 -28.53
CA GLY A 301 27.73 -45.47 -29.08
C GLY A 301 28.03 -46.85 -28.50
N GLY A 302 27.00 -47.62 -28.13
CA GLY A 302 27.13 -48.79 -27.26
C GLY A 302 26.82 -50.16 -27.86
N SER A 303 26.59 -50.29 -29.17
CA SER A 303 26.41 -51.61 -29.79
C SER A 303 27.74 -52.37 -29.88
N ARG A 304 28.13 -53.03 -28.78
CA ARG A 304 29.08 -54.17 -28.81
C ARG A 304 28.36 -55.46 -29.18
N GLY A 305 27.51 -55.42 -30.19
CA GLY A 305 26.99 -56.63 -30.83
C GLY A 305 28.15 -57.40 -31.46
N LYS A 306 28.42 -58.64 -31.01
CA LYS A 306 29.33 -59.56 -31.70
C LYS A 306 28.93 -59.65 -33.17
N VAL A 307 29.76 -59.09 -34.04
CA VAL A 307 29.65 -59.28 -35.49
C VAL A 307 30.01 -60.74 -35.77
N TYR A 308 28.99 -61.60 -35.87
CA TYR A 308 29.16 -62.87 -36.56
C TYR A 308 29.45 -62.53 -38.01
N THR A 309 30.70 -62.67 -38.42
CA THR A 309 31.12 -62.52 -39.82
C THR A 309 30.39 -63.56 -40.65
N LYS A 310 29.24 -63.15 -41.22
CA LYS A 310 28.49 -63.88 -42.22
C LYS A 310 29.41 -64.04 -43.43
N GLY A 311 29.83 -65.28 -43.66
CA GLY A 311 30.90 -65.62 -44.59
C GLY A 311 30.74 -65.00 -45.98
N LYS A 312 31.82 -64.39 -46.46
CA LYS A 312 32.13 -64.33 -47.88
C LYS A 312 33.00 -65.56 -48.18
N ARG A 313 32.36 -66.63 -48.66
CA ARG A 313 33.07 -67.72 -49.32
C ARG A 313 33.37 -67.31 -50.76
N GLY A 314 34.60 -67.61 -51.19
CA GLY A 314 35.07 -67.58 -52.60
C GLY A 314 36.19 -66.57 -52.80
N LYS A 315 37.28 -66.85 -53.52
CA LYS A 315 37.69 -68.01 -54.34
C LYS A 315 39.23 -67.85 -54.48
N GLY A 316 40.01 -68.89 -54.22
CA GLY A 316 41.47 -68.77 -54.04
C GLY A 316 42.21 -68.12 -55.20
N PHE A 317 43.29 -67.39 -54.91
CA PHE A 317 44.36 -67.03 -55.84
C PHE A 317 45.64 -66.76 -55.04
N VAL A 318 46.63 -67.64 -55.28
CA VAL A 318 48.11 -67.56 -55.23
C VAL A 318 48.76 -66.69 -54.16
#